data_AF-A0A5N7BCY0-F1
#
_entry.id   AF-A0A5N7BCY0-F1
#
_cell.length_a   1.000
_cell.length_b   1.000
_cell.length_c   1.000
_cell.angle_alpha   90.00
_cell.angle_beta   90.00
_cell.angle_gamma   90.00
#
_symmetry.space_group_name_H-M   'P 1'
#
loop_
_entity.id
_entity.type
_entity.pdbx_description
1 polymer ?
#
loop_
_entity_poly.entity_id
_entity_poly.type
_entity_poly.pdbx_seq_one_letter_code
_entity_poly.pdbx_strand_id
1 'polypeptide(L)'
;MGLTWSSGRPEQSPPDHEPDLEQPPNAEQPKGLPWPGDVVPSVCSPRCEDYYHDLYQEMYFVLHENQECIVAFQVCYKDNPRVDPEEWFAIADWVPRVYECLAQSTNEPDAHMDQTIDVHPRIVKYLGRLQVGYLLEKLEPGPLARTALPPLASFPSSRPQGERDPIILLYYRWALQSLSILVFLHEESVYLMDFSYATIWIRDDLSIALSGLLGATIPTNEWPYSPTSTRYENEYYCVTNPAGFPELGPKIDLSDWATFMWRCMTGDFTLEASLCSEPTDPLPADADPGAYHKDQRMEGKFQLLEEGRLGPILLKAWKGEYESAREILQDMRSYLEKIEVRMEGEDEVLPDQGSWQDIFTVVKTEDTRWYREIRYQ
;
A
#
# COMPACT_ATOMS: atom_id res chain seq x y z
N MET A 1 -78.68 -8.37 17.34
CA MET A 1 -78.32 -7.38 18.38
C MET A 1 -77.53 -6.28 17.69
N GLY A 2 -78.20 -5.19 17.33
CA GLY A 2 -77.54 -3.96 16.93
C GLY A 2 -77.50 -3.01 18.11
N LEU A 3 -76.50 -2.16 18.17
CA LEU A 3 -76.57 -0.82 18.75
C LEU A 3 -75.41 0.00 18.17
N THR A 4 -75.79 0.89 17.26
CA THR A 4 -75.09 2.06 16.75
C THR A 4 -74.71 3.02 17.86
N TRP A 5 -73.53 3.66 17.77
CA TRP A 5 -73.34 5.06 18.20
C TRP A 5 -72.49 5.79 17.16
N SER A 6 -73.06 6.86 16.60
CA SER A 6 -72.45 7.86 15.73
C SER A 6 -72.51 9.21 16.43
N SER A 7 -71.44 10.01 16.33
CA SER A 7 -71.43 11.48 16.37
C SER A 7 -70.00 11.92 16.05
N GLY A 8 -69.65 12.85 15.18
CA GLY A 8 -70.34 13.78 14.30
C GLY A 8 -69.25 14.47 13.45
N ARG A 9 -69.62 14.87 12.24
CA ARG A 9 -68.85 15.55 11.16
C ARG A 9 -68.16 16.88 11.62
N PRO A 10 -67.17 17.45 10.89
CA PRO A 10 -67.33 17.86 9.49
C PRO A 10 -66.16 17.61 8.52
N GLU A 11 -66.51 17.45 7.24
CA GLU A 11 -65.65 17.70 6.09
C GLU A 11 -65.14 19.15 6.14
N GLN A 12 -63.82 19.34 6.13
CA GLN A 12 -63.17 20.56 5.69
C GLN A 12 -61.96 20.20 4.83
N SER A 13 -61.87 20.92 3.72
CA SER A 13 -60.89 20.88 2.63
C SER A 13 -59.44 20.95 3.11
N PRO A 14 -58.48 20.39 2.34
CA PRO A 14 -57.07 20.48 2.68
C PRO A 14 -56.56 21.92 2.50
N PRO A 15 -55.88 22.52 3.48
CA PRO A 15 -55.13 23.75 3.24
C PRO A 15 -53.71 23.41 2.80
N ASP A 16 -53.37 24.00 1.66
CA ASP A 16 -52.13 24.71 1.36
C ASP A 16 -50.80 23.95 1.40
N HIS A 17 -50.28 23.81 0.19
CA HIS A 17 -48.87 23.65 -0.17
C HIS A 17 -47.94 24.53 0.68
N GLU A 18 -47.02 23.88 1.39
CA GLU A 18 -45.66 24.39 1.61
C GLU A 18 -44.66 23.36 1.03
N PRO A 19 -43.53 23.84 0.50
CA PRO A 19 -42.83 23.23 -0.61
C PRO A 19 -42.09 21.95 -0.20
N ASP A 20 -42.11 20.97 -1.11
CA ASP A 20 -41.22 19.82 -1.09
C ASP A 20 -39.79 20.29 -0.75
N LEU A 21 -39.28 19.81 0.40
CA LEU A 21 -37.84 19.75 0.61
C LEU A 21 -37.28 18.94 -0.55
N GLU A 22 -36.62 19.64 -1.47
CA GLU A 22 -35.92 19.05 -2.61
C GLU A 22 -35.13 17.85 -2.12
N GLN A 23 -35.61 16.65 -2.48
CA GLN A 23 -34.74 15.48 -2.51
C GLN A 23 -33.55 15.86 -3.41
N PRO A 24 -32.30 15.61 -2.99
CA PRO A 24 -31.17 15.84 -3.88
C PRO A 24 -31.44 15.05 -5.17
N PRO A 25 -31.21 15.66 -6.35
CA PRO A 25 -31.49 14.99 -7.60
C PRO A 25 -30.73 13.67 -7.59
N ASN A 26 -31.47 12.59 -7.84
CA ASN A 26 -30.95 11.26 -8.06
C ASN A 26 -29.85 11.40 -9.12
N ALA A 27 -28.59 11.42 -8.68
CA ALA A 27 -27.46 11.63 -9.56
C ALA A 27 -27.33 10.38 -10.41
N GLU A 28 -28.02 10.36 -11.55
CA GLU A 28 -27.79 9.38 -12.59
C GLU A 28 -26.30 9.47 -12.95
N GLN A 29 -25.55 8.39 -12.66
CA GLN A 29 -24.14 8.30 -12.98
C GLN A 29 -23.92 8.65 -14.47
N PRO A 30 -22.89 9.44 -14.81
CA PRO A 30 -22.53 9.66 -16.19
C PRO A 30 -22.31 8.32 -16.90
N LYS A 31 -23.16 8.00 -17.87
CA LYS A 31 -22.98 6.83 -18.73
C LYS A 31 -21.65 6.96 -19.47
N GLY A 32 -20.72 6.03 -19.24
CA GLY A 32 -19.43 5.98 -19.93
C GLY A 32 -18.20 6.26 -19.06
N LEU A 33 -18.33 6.27 -17.73
CA LEU A 33 -17.16 6.24 -16.86
C LEU A 33 -16.40 4.90 -17.04
N PRO A 34 -15.06 4.91 -17.03
CA PRO A 34 -14.24 3.70 -17.19
C PRO A 34 -14.26 2.79 -15.95
N TRP A 35 -14.90 3.23 -14.87
CA TRP A 35 -14.88 2.57 -13.56
C TRP A 35 -15.92 1.46 -13.49
N PRO A 36 -15.53 0.21 -13.19
CA PRO A 36 -16.47 -0.82 -12.79
C PRO A 36 -17.12 -0.43 -11.44
N GLY A 37 -18.44 -0.38 -11.33
CA GLY A 37 -19.15 -0.12 -10.06
C GLY A 37 -20.29 0.89 -10.14
N ASP A 38 -21.30 0.72 -9.28
CA ASP A 38 -22.54 1.51 -9.25
C ASP A 38 -22.48 2.71 -8.28
N VAL A 39 -21.38 2.84 -7.54
CA VAL A 39 -21.14 3.91 -6.57
C VAL A 39 -19.72 4.44 -6.76
N VAL A 40 -19.61 5.67 -7.29
CA VAL A 40 -18.34 6.38 -7.51
C VAL A 40 -18.45 7.75 -6.86
N PRO A 41 -17.47 8.20 -6.07
CA PRO A 41 -17.48 9.55 -5.50
C PRO A 41 -17.58 10.61 -6.59
N SER A 42 -18.44 11.62 -6.41
CA SER A 42 -18.65 12.69 -7.40
C SER A 42 -17.42 13.56 -7.64
N VAL A 43 -16.45 13.49 -6.72
CA VAL A 43 -15.20 14.24 -6.73
C VAL A 43 -14.08 13.57 -7.54
N CYS A 44 -14.30 12.34 -8.04
CA CYS A 44 -13.33 11.65 -8.87
C CYS A 44 -13.18 12.36 -10.23
N SER A 45 -11.95 12.44 -10.73
CA SER A 45 -11.71 12.86 -12.11
C SER A 45 -12.44 11.92 -13.07
N PRO A 46 -13.08 12.45 -14.13
CA PRO A 46 -13.76 11.62 -15.14
C PRO A 46 -12.78 11.00 -16.16
N ARG A 47 -11.47 11.29 -16.08
CA ARG A 47 -10.49 10.88 -17.09
C ARG A 47 -9.91 9.50 -16.76
N CYS A 48 -9.89 8.58 -17.73
CA CYS A 48 -9.34 7.23 -17.54
C CYS A 48 -7.84 7.24 -17.19
N GLU A 49 -7.10 8.22 -17.71
CA GLU A 49 -5.65 8.37 -17.50
C GLU A 49 -5.28 8.88 -16.09
N ASP A 50 -6.27 9.33 -15.33
CA ASP A 50 -6.12 9.80 -13.95
C ASP A 50 -6.25 8.65 -12.94
N TYR A 51 -6.31 7.42 -13.43
CA TYR A 51 -6.43 6.21 -12.64
C TYR A 51 -5.07 5.75 -12.08
N TYR A 52 -4.95 5.76 -10.75
CA TYR A 52 -3.86 5.14 -10.00
C TYR A 52 -4.22 3.66 -9.78
N HIS A 53 -3.92 2.79 -10.74
CA HIS A 53 -4.24 1.36 -10.64
C HIS A 53 -3.41 0.63 -9.55
N ASP A 54 -3.98 -0.44 -8.97
CA ASP A 54 -3.32 -1.62 -8.34
C ASP A 54 -2.59 -1.45 -7.00
N LEU A 55 -3.27 -0.85 -6.02
CA LEU A 55 -2.91 -1.13 -4.64
C LEU A 55 -3.63 -2.40 -4.15
N TYR A 56 -4.94 -2.51 -4.43
CA TYR A 56 -5.78 -3.61 -3.97
C TYR A 56 -6.88 -3.92 -5.00
N GLN A 57 -7.25 -5.19 -5.17
CA GLN A 57 -8.33 -5.58 -6.08
C GLN A 57 -9.69 -4.98 -5.67
N GLU A 58 -9.82 -4.58 -4.41
CA GLU A 58 -11.08 -4.14 -3.79
C GLU A 58 -11.20 -2.60 -3.71
N MET A 59 -10.13 -1.85 -3.99
CA MET A 59 -10.08 -0.39 -3.89
C MET A 59 -9.57 0.27 -5.17
N TYR A 60 -10.23 1.35 -5.58
CA TYR A 60 -9.76 2.25 -6.63
C TYR A 60 -9.06 3.46 -6.05
N PHE A 61 -7.99 3.88 -6.71
CA PHE A 61 -7.29 5.14 -6.44
C PHE A 61 -7.35 5.98 -7.71
N VAL A 62 -7.93 7.17 -7.63
CA VAL A 62 -8.19 8.05 -8.78
C VAL A 62 -7.80 9.47 -8.41
N LEU A 63 -7.26 10.26 -9.33
CA LEU A 63 -7.09 11.69 -9.03
C LEU A 63 -8.44 12.35 -8.76
N HIS A 64 -8.44 13.24 -7.78
CA HIS A 64 -9.56 14.15 -7.56
C HIS A 64 -9.74 15.07 -8.79
N GLU A 65 -10.93 15.61 -8.99
CA GLU A 65 -11.25 16.51 -10.12
C GLU A 65 -10.31 17.74 -10.20
N ASN A 66 -9.81 18.21 -9.07
CA ASN A 66 -8.83 19.31 -8.99
C ASN A 66 -7.38 18.90 -9.32
N GLN A 67 -7.10 17.59 -9.45
CA GLN A 67 -5.77 17.02 -9.75
C GLN A 67 -4.72 17.16 -8.64
N GLU A 68 -5.10 17.58 -7.44
CA GLU A 68 -4.18 17.88 -6.33
C GLU A 68 -4.08 16.75 -5.30
N CYS A 69 -5.08 15.86 -5.25
CA CYS A 69 -5.12 14.73 -4.33
C CYS A 69 -5.63 13.45 -4.98
N ILE A 70 -5.53 12.35 -4.25
CA ILE A 70 -6.00 11.03 -4.66
C ILE A 70 -7.26 10.69 -3.87
N VAL A 71 -8.29 10.26 -4.59
CA VAL A 71 -9.52 9.68 -4.05
C VAL A 71 -9.37 8.17 -4.03
N ALA A 72 -9.54 7.57 -2.85
CA ALA A 72 -9.54 6.13 -2.66
C ALA A 72 -10.95 5.65 -2.29
N PHE A 73 -11.51 4.68 -3.00
CA PHE A 73 -12.86 4.18 -2.72
C PHE A 73 -13.04 2.71 -3.11
N GLN A 74 -13.95 2.03 -2.42
CA GLN A 74 -14.23 0.61 -2.64
C GLN A 74 -15.09 0.39 -3.89
N VAL A 75 -14.85 -0.71 -4.59
CA VAL A 75 -15.69 -1.12 -5.72
C VAL A 75 -17.01 -1.69 -5.21
N CYS A 76 -18.10 -0.96 -5.39
CA CYS A 76 -19.44 -1.41 -4.97
C CYS A 76 -20.35 -1.63 -6.17
N TYR A 77 -20.92 -2.83 -6.29
CA TYR A 77 -22.02 -3.12 -7.23
C TYR A 77 -23.31 -3.29 -6.43
N LYS A 78 -24.30 -2.43 -6.66
CA LYS A 78 -25.56 -2.38 -5.93
C LYS A 78 -26.35 -3.68 -6.04
N ASP A 79 -26.17 -4.40 -7.14
CA ASP A 79 -26.84 -5.66 -7.42
C ASP A 79 -26.06 -6.90 -6.94
N ASN A 80 -24.93 -6.75 -6.23
CA ASN A 80 -24.18 -7.90 -5.74
C ASN A 80 -24.91 -8.57 -4.56
N PRO A 81 -25.51 -9.77 -4.74
CA PRO A 81 -26.32 -10.40 -3.70
C PRO A 81 -25.48 -11.00 -2.56
N ARG A 82 -24.15 -10.89 -2.63
CA ARG A 82 -23.21 -11.52 -1.70
C ARG A 82 -22.73 -10.61 -0.57
N VAL A 83 -23.05 -9.30 -0.61
CA VAL A 83 -22.55 -8.33 0.37
C VAL A 83 -23.72 -7.54 0.92
N ASP A 84 -23.88 -7.54 2.24
CA ASP A 84 -24.87 -6.72 2.93
C ASP A 84 -24.60 -5.23 2.61
N PRO A 85 -25.61 -4.41 2.27
CA PRO A 85 -25.46 -2.97 2.13
C PRO A 85 -24.73 -2.26 3.29
N GLU A 86 -24.84 -2.77 4.51
CA GLU A 86 -24.11 -2.24 5.67
C GLU A 86 -22.59 -2.54 5.63
N GLU A 87 -22.17 -3.56 4.88
CA GLU A 87 -20.77 -3.97 4.71
C GLU A 87 -20.11 -3.37 3.45
N TRP A 88 -20.87 -2.63 2.62
CA TRP A 88 -20.41 -2.11 1.33
C TRP A 88 -19.21 -1.15 1.41
N PHE A 89 -18.98 -0.55 2.58
CA PHE A 89 -17.90 0.42 2.80
C PHE A 89 -16.94 0.01 3.92
N ALA A 90 -17.06 -1.20 4.46
CA ALA A 90 -16.26 -1.63 5.60
C ALA A 90 -14.74 -1.56 5.33
N ILE A 91 -14.31 -1.82 4.08
CA ILE A 91 -12.91 -1.73 3.66
C ILE A 91 -12.48 -0.26 3.51
N ALA A 92 -13.33 0.56 2.89
CA ALA A 92 -13.06 2.00 2.71
C ALA A 92 -13.01 2.75 4.06
N ASP A 93 -13.83 2.35 5.03
CA ASP A 93 -13.84 2.91 6.39
C ASP A 93 -12.70 2.41 7.27
N TRP A 94 -12.02 1.32 6.87
CA TRP A 94 -10.93 0.75 7.64
C TRP A 94 -9.70 1.66 7.67
N VAL A 95 -9.25 2.14 6.50
CA VAL A 95 -8.03 2.95 6.39
C VAL A 95 -8.09 4.25 7.20
N PRO A 96 -9.17 5.05 7.14
CA PRO A 96 -9.32 6.21 8.01
C PRO A 96 -9.15 5.86 9.50
N ARG A 97 -9.68 4.71 9.96
CA ARG A 97 -9.55 4.29 11.36
C ARG A 97 -8.11 3.90 11.72
N VAL A 98 -7.34 3.36 10.78
CA VAL A 98 -5.90 3.11 10.99
C VAL A 98 -5.16 4.43 11.17
N TYR A 99 -5.41 5.44 10.32
CA TYR A 99 -4.84 6.78 10.49
C TYR A 99 -5.24 7.42 11.83
N GLU A 100 -6.51 7.33 12.21
CA GLU A 100 -7.02 7.83 13.49
C GLU A 100 -6.33 7.13 14.68
N CYS A 101 -6.13 5.81 14.60
CA CYS A 101 -5.41 5.04 15.61
C CYS A 101 -3.96 5.53 15.77
N LEU A 102 -3.26 5.76 14.65
CA LEU A 102 -1.87 6.26 14.64
C LEU A 102 -1.76 7.74 15.04
N ALA A 103 -2.79 8.55 14.80
CA ALA A 103 -2.84 9.95 15.22
C ALA A 103 -3.07 10.10 16.74
N GLN A 104 -3.91 9.23 17.31
CA GLN A 104 -4.19 9.23 18.75
C GLN A 104 -2.95 8.89 19.59
N SER A 105 -2.11 7.98 19.11
CA SER A 105 -0.87 7.62 19.81
C SER A 105 0.20 8.72 19.76
N THR A 106 0.17 9.59 18.75
CA THR A 106 1.13 10.68 18.56
C THR A 106 0.78 11.97 19.32
N ASN A 107 -0.25 11.96 20.18
CA ASN A 107 -0.75 13.08 21.00
C ASN A 107 -1.34 14.27 20.21
N GLU A 108 -2.13 14.00 19.17
CA GLU A 108 -3.06 14.97 18.54
C GLU A 108 -4.49 14.70 19.07
N PRO A 109 -4.93 15.31 20.20
CA PRO A 109 -6.11 14.84 20.93
C PRO A 109 -7.47 15.27 20.31
N ASP A 110 -7.45 16.09 19.26
CA ASP A 110 -8.63 16.71 18.65
C ASP A 110 -8.67 16.51 17.11
N ALA A 111 -8.18 15.36 16.62
CA ALA A 111 -8.37 14.97 15.22
C ALA A 111 -9.87 14.72 14.96
N HIS A 112 -10.60 15.76 14.56
CA HIS A 112 -11.93 15.61 13.98
C HIS A 112 -11.84 14.75 12.70
N MET A 113 -12.88 13.96 12.43
CA MET A 113 -12.91 12.98 11.32
C MET A 113 -12.67 13.55 9.90
N ASP A 114 -12.64 14.88 9.75
CA ASP A 114 -12.44 15.60 8.49
C ASP A 114 -11.08 16.32 8.42
N GLN A 115 -10.17 16.10 9.38
CA GLN A 115 -8.87 16.77 9.41
C GLN A 115 -7.79 15.99 8.67
N THR A 116 -6.82 16.74 8.14
CA THR A 116 -5.59 16.18 7.59
C THR A 116 -4.79 15.50 8.69
N ILE A 117 -4.37 14.25 8.47
CA ILE A 117 -3.56 13.46 9.39
C ILE A 117 -2.21 13.17 8.72
N ASP A 118 -1.13 13.58 9.39
CA ASP A 118 0.26 13.42 8.96
C ASP A 118 1.05 12.73 10.10
N VAL A 119 1.03 11.39 10.11
CA VAL A 119 1.56 10.60 11.24
C VAL A 119 3.06 10.29 11.13
N HIS A 120 3.61 10.25 9.93
CA HIS A 120 5.00 9.85 9.71
C HIS A 120 5.50 10.35 8.34
N PRO A 121 6.74 10.87 8.21
CA PRO A 121 7.27 11.42 6.96
C PRO A 121 7.34 10.41 5.80
N ARG A 122 7.31 9.11 6.10
CA ARG A 122 7.30 8.01 5.13
C ARG A 122 5.94 7.31 4.99
N ILE A 123 4.86 7.87 5.53
CA ILE A 123 3.49 7.41 5.28
C ILE A 123 2.79 8.51 4.47
N VAL A 124 1.96 8.13 3.50
CA VAL A 124 1.19 9.08 2.69
C VAL A 124 0.24 9.86 3.60
N LYS A 125 0.17 11.18 3.45
CA LYS A 125 -0.75 12.00 4.25
C LYS A 125 -2.20 11.70 3.92
N TYR A 126 -2.99 11.56 4.97
CA TYR A 126 -4.43 11.44 4.89
C TYR A 126 -5.07 12.82 4.88
N LEU A 127 -5.97 13.09 3.93
CA LEU A 127 -6.53 14.43 3.73
C LEU A 127 -7.99 14.57 4.19
N GLY A 128 -8.69 13.47 4.47
CA GLY A 128 -10.05 13.50 5.00
C GLY A 128 -10.95 12.36 4.51
N ARG A 129 -12.10 12.20 5.16
CA ARG A 129 -13.13 11.22 4.78
C ARG A 129 -13.98 11.74 3.64
N LEU A 130 -14.51 10.82 2.84
CA LEU A 130 -15.61 11.08 1.91
C LEU A 130 -16.83 10.28 2.35
N GLN A 131 -18.01 10.64 1.82
CA GLN A 131 -19.20 9.81 2.00
C GLN A 131 -18.99 8.38 1.48
N VAL A 132 -18.16 8.24 0.45
CA VAL A 132 -17.75 6.96 -0.13
C VAL A 132 -16.24 7.04 -0.35
N GLY A 133 -15.46 6.44 0.55
CA GLY A 133 -14.00 6.46 0.45
C GLY A 133 -13.31 7.56 1.26
N TYR A 134 -12.10 7.92 0.85
CA TYR A 134 -11.25 8.90 1.55
C TYR A 134 -10.25 9.58 0.60
N LEU A 135 -9.59 10.62 1.09
CA LEU A 135 -8.61 11.42 0.35
C LEU A 135 -7.19 11.19 0.87
N LEU A 136 -6.23 11.09 -0.04
CA LEU A 136 -4.79 11.00 0.23
C LEU A 136 -4.03 12.10 -0.53
N GLU A 137 -2.87 12.51 -0.01
CA GLU A 137 -1.98 13.38 -0.79
C GLU A 137 -1.54 12.70 -2.08
N LYS A 138 -1.34 13.53 -3.11
CA LYS A 138 -0.80 13.06 -4.38
C LYS A 138 0.73 13.04 -4.32
N LEU A 139 1.30 11.88 -4.63
CA LEU A 139 2.74 11.73 -4.85
C LEU A 139 3.03 11.47 -6.34
N GLU A 140 4.14 12.03 -6.82
CA GLU A 140 4.72 11.78 -8.14
C GLU A 140 6.17 11.33 -7.93
N PRO A 141 6.63 10.20 -8.52
CA PRO A 141 5.98 9.37 -9.53
C PRO A 141 4.74 8.57 -9.08
N GLY A 142 4.50 8.43 -7.77
CA GLY A 142 3.36 7.65 -7.27
C GLY A 142 3.67 6.15 -7.23
N PRO A 143 2.72 5.24 -7.57
CA PRO A 143 2.83 3.82 -7.28
C PRO A 143 4.07 3.14 -7.86
N LEU A 144 4.83 2.43 -7.01
CA LEU A 144 5.96 1.62 -7.45
C LEU A 144 5.50 0.46 -8.35
N ALA A 145 4.33 -0.14 -8.06
CA ALA A 145 3.73 -1.20 -8.88
C ALA A 145 3.55 -0.84 -10.37
N ARG A 146 3.54 0.46 -10.70
CA ARG A 146 3.40 0.98 -12.07
C ARG A 146 4.63 1.75 -12.55
N THR A 147 5.75 1.59 -11.86
CA THR A 147 7.02 2.26 -12.17
C THR A 147 8.11 1.22 -12.43
N ALA A 148 8.58 1.15 -13.68
CA ALA A 148 9.73 0.34 -14.02
C ALA A 148 11.03 0.98 -13.53
N LEU A 149 11.99 0.15 -13.12
CA LEU A 149 13.29 0.56 -12.61
C LEU A 149 14.41 0.15 -13.56
N PRO A 150 15.55 0.88 -13.58
CA PRO A 150 16.66 0.49 -14.40
C PRO A 150 17.24 -0.83 -13.88
N PRO A 151 17.76 -1.71 -14.77
CA PRO A 151 18.40 -2.93 -14.33
C PRO A 151 19.60 -2.59 -13.45
N LEU A 152 19.79 -3.38 -12.38
CA LEU A 152 21.05 -3.44 -11.67
C LEU A 152 22.14 -3.74 -12.72
N ALA A 153 23.06 -2.81 -12.90
CA ALA A 153 24.06 -2.95 -13.93
C ALA A 153 24.90 -4.20 -13.61
N SER A 154 25.07 -5.07 -14.60
CA SER A 154 26.24 -5.96 -14.61
C SER A 154 27.46 -5.07 -14.81
N PHE A 155 27.95 -4.47 -13.72
CA PHE A 155 29.10 -3.57 -13.60
C PHE A 155 29.84 -3.30 -14.92
N PRO A 156 29.60 -2.16 -15.62
CA PRO A 156 30.42 -1.80 -16.76
C PRO A 156 31.86 -1.60 -16.27
N SER A 157 32.80 -2.33 -16.88
CA SER A 157 34.22 -2.39 -16.53
C SER A 157 34.98 -1.06 -16.68
N SER A 158 34.27 0.01 -17.01
CA SER A 158 34.79 1.34 -17.36
C SER A 158 34.59 2.41 -16.27
N ARG A 159 33.87 2.13 -15.17
CA ARG A 159 33.80 3.06 -14.03
C ARG A 159 35.09 3.02 -13.21
N PRO A 160 35.51 4.15 -12.60
CA PRO A 160 36.63 4.16 -11.66
C PRO A 160 36.45 3.08 -10.60
N GLN A 161 37.52 2.36 -10.27
CA GLN A 161 37.54 1.39 -9.17
C GLN A 161 37.00 2.04 -7.88
N GLY A 162 35.86 1.57 -7.39
CA GLY A 162 35.27 2.00 -6.12
C GLY A 162 33.90 2.68 -6.19
N GLU A 163 33.37 3.03 -7.37
CA GLU A 163 32.02 3.60 -7.48
C GLU A 163 30.94 2.52 -7.44
N ARG A 164 29.98 2.66 -6.51
CA ARG A 164 28.83 1.76 -6.39
C ARG A 164 27.80 2.09 -7.46
N ASP A 165 26.99 1.11 -7.84
CA ASP A 165 25.87 1.35 -8.75
C ASP A 165 24.82 2.25 -8.07
N PRO A 166 24.46 3.44 -8.57
CA PRO A 166 23.54 4.32 -7.87
C PRO A 166 22.19 3.67 -7.54
N ILE A 167 21.72 2.71 -8.33
CA ILE A 167 20.47 2.00 -8.03
C ILE A 167 20.59 1.11 -6.78
N ILE A 168 21.78 0.55 -6.48
CA ILE A 168 21.98 -0.20 -5.23
C ILE A 168 21.89 0.71 -4.02
N LEU A 169 22.40 1.94 -4.14
CA LEU A 169 22.30 2.95 -3.08
C LEU A 169 20.84 3.39 -2.89
N LEU A 170 20.08 3.52 -3.98
CA LEU A 170 18.65 3.84 -3.91
C LEU A 170 17.88 2.71 -3.21
N TYR A 171 18.22 1.45 -3.48
CA TYR A 171 17.60 0.32 -2.77
C TYR A 171 17.98 0.26 -1.30
N TYR A 172 19.21 0.61 -0.93
CA TYR A 172 19.56 0.80 0.48
C TYR A 172 18.76 1.93 1.13
N ARG A 173 18.55 3.04 0.42
CA ARG A 173 17.67 4.12 0.89
C ARG A 173 16.26 3.60 1.16
N TRP A 174 15.66 2.89 0.21
CA TRP A 174 14.30 2.36 0.33
C TRP A 174 14.19 1.31 1.42
N ALA A 175 15.20 0.47 1.61
CA ALA A 175 15.21 -0.50 2.69
C ALA A 175 15.23 0.18 4.07
N LEU A 176 16.04 1.22 4.28
CA LEU A 176 16.01 1.96 5.56
C LEU A 176 14.69 2.72 5.75
N GLN A 177 14.18 3.40 4.71
CA GLN A 177 12.92 4.15 4.76
C GLN A 177 11.72 3.24 5.06
N SER A 178 11.65 2.06 4.45
CA SER A 178 10.59 1.09 4.73
C SER A 178 10.72 0.50 6.12
N LEU A 179 11.94 0.23 6.61
CA LEU A 179 12.14 -0.18 8.01
C LEU A 179 11.76 0.92 8.99
N SER A 180 12.03 2.19 8.69
CA SER A 180 11.58 3.33 9.52
C SER A 180 10.05 3.36 9.65
N ILE A 181 9.31 3.09 8.57
CA ILE A 181 7.85 2.93 8.60
C ILE A 181 7.45 1.78 9.52
N LEU A 182 8.05 0.60 9.33
CA LEU A 182 7.71 -0.58 10.12
C LEU A 182 8.04 -0.41 11.60
N VAL A 183 9.15 0.22 11.94
CA VAL A 183 9.49 0.57 13.34
C VAL A 183 8.40 1.43 13.95
N PHE A 184 7.98 2.50 13.27
CA PHE A 184 6.92 3.38 13.74
C PHE A 184 5.60 2.62 13.96
N LEU A 185 5.17 1.81 12.99
CA LEU A 185 3.92 1.05 13.09
C LEU A 185 3.97 -0.02 14.20
N HIS A 186 5.08 -0.77 14.29
CA HIS A 186 5.24 -1.85 15.26
C HIS A 186 5.32 -1.34 16.70
N GLU A 187 5.85 -0.14 16.92
CA GLU A 187 5.83 0.52 18.24
C GLU A 187 4.41 0.85 18.70
N GLU A 188 3.50 1.10 17.76
CA GLU A 188 2.07 1.30 18.00
C GLU A 188 1.26 0.00 17.93
N SER A 189 1.92 -1.16 17.85
CA SER A 189 1.27 -2.48 17.68
C SER A 189 0.34 -2.57 16.46
N VAL A 190 0.62 -1.76 15.42
CA VAL A 190 -0.03 -1.83 14.11
C VAL A 190 0.85 -2.67 13.19
N TYR A 191 0.30 -3.74 12.66
CA TYR A 191 0.97 -4.65 11.71
C TYR A 191 0.26 -4.56 10.37
N LEU A 192 1.01 -4.45 9.27
CA LEU A 192 0.43 -4.24 7.94
C LEU A 192 -0.22 -5.50 7.38
N MET A 193 0.37 -6.67 7.65
CA MET A 193 -0.10 -7.98 7.18
C MET A 193 -0.08 -8.18 5.65
N ASP A 194 0.21 -7.13 4.88
CA ASP A 194 0.17 -7.11 3.40
C ASP A 194 1.28 -6.25 2.77
N PHE A 195 2.37 -5.97 3.51
CA PHE A 195 3.45 -5.11 3.04
C PHE A 195 4.02 -5.63 1.72
N SER A 196 4.08 -4.78 0.69
CA SER A 196 4.57 -5.20 -0.62
C SER A 196 4.93 -3.99 -1.47
N TYR A 197 5.48 -4.23 -2.66
CA TYR A 197 5.71 -3.15 -3.63
C TYR A 197 4.42 -2.44 -4.05
N ALA A 198 3.26 -3.11 -3.94
CA ALA A 198 1.97 -2.51 -4.24
C ALA A 198 1.62 -1.42 -3.22
N THR A 199 2.00 -1.58 -1.96
CA THR A 199 1.71 -0.64 -0.86
C THR A 199 2.66 0.57 -0.81
N ILE A 200 3.60 0.68 -1.75
CA ILE A 200 4.63 1.72 -1.77
C ILE A 200 4.45 2.69 -2.93
N TRP A 201 4.44 3.98 -2.61
CA TRP A 201 4.51 5.10 -3.56
C TRP A 201 5.88 5.78 -3.51
N ILE A 202 6.27 6.39 -4.61
CA ILE A 202 7.54 7.09 -4.80
C ILE A 202 7.28 8.59 -4.88
N ARG A 203 8.10 9.39 -4.21
CA ARG A 203 8.13 10.86 -4.26
C ARG A 203 9.07 11.38 -5.35
N ASP A 204 9.05 12.69 -5.55
CA ASP A 204 9.79 13.38 -6.60
C ASP A 204 11.30 13.31 -6.39
N ASP A 205 11.72 13.22 -5.12
CA ASP A 205 13.08 12.98 -4.69
C ASP A 205 13.48 11.50 -4.69
N LEU A 206 12.62 10.61 -5.19
CA LEU A 206 12.76 9.16 -5.18
C LEU A 206 12.78 8.52 -3.77
N SER A 207 12.35 9.23 -2.72
CA SER A 207 12.02 8.59 -1.44
C SER A 207 10.72 7.80 -1.56
N ILE A 208 10.53 6.83 -0.66
CA ILE A 208 9.30 6.03 -0.61
C ILE A 208 8.32 6.49 0.47
N ALA A 209 7.04 6.22 0.23
CA ALA A 209 5.94 6.41 1.16
C ALA A 209 5.06 5.16 1.18
N LEU A 210 4.65 4.72 2.36
CA LEU A 210 3.60 3.71 2.51
C LEU A 210 2.24 4.35 2.23
N SER A 211 1.51 3.79 1.27
CA SER A 211 0.14 4.18 0.91
C SER A 211 -0.89 3.10 1.22
N GLY A 212 -0.47 1.83 1.31
CA GLY A 212 -1.35 0.69 1.55
C GLY A 212 -1.47 0.38 3.04
N LEU A 213 -2.65 0.65 3.61
CA LEU A 213 -3.02 0.35 5.00
C LEU A 213 -4.26 -0.54 5.08
N LEU A 214 -4.67 -1.20 3.97
CA LEU A 214 -5.89 -2.01 4.00
C LEU A 214 -5.73 -3.26 4.86
N GLY A 215 -4.60 -3.97 4.79
CA GLY A 215 -4.33 -5.12 5.63
C GLY A 215 -4.04 -4.78 7.09
N ALA A 216 -3.79 -3.49 7.39
CA ALA A 216 -3.25 -3.07 8.66
C ALA A 216 -4.17 -3.39 9.84
N THR A 217 -3.59 -3.80 10.96
CA THR A 217 -4.34 -4.13 12.16
C THR A 217 -4.72 -2.89 12.96
N ILE A 218 -5.85 -2.94 13.67
CA ILE A 218 -6.23 -1.90 14.65
C ILE A 218 -6.21 -2.54 16.04
N PRO A 219 -5.15 -2.33 16.85
CA PRO A 219 -4.94 -3.06 18.10
C PRO A 219 -6.01 -2.80 19.16
N THR A 220 -6.74 -1.69 19.06
CA THR A 220 -7.82 -1.32 19.99
C THR A 220 -9.14 -2.03 19.70
N ASN A 221 -9.29 -2.67 18.54
CA ASN A 221 -10.50 -3.40 18.19
C ASN A 221 -10.56 -4.76 18.88
N GLU A 222 -11.77 -5.24 19.19
CA GLU A 222 -12.00 -6.61 19.64
C GLU A 222 -11.50 -7.64 18.60
N TRP A 223 -11.71 -7.34 17.32
CA TRP A 223 -11.16 -8.05 16.18
C TRP A 223 -10.19 -7.13 15.44
N PRO A 224 -8.87 -7.27 15.68
CA PRO A 224 -7.87 -6.31 15.19
C PRO A 224 -7.54 -6.48 13.72
N TYR A 225 -7.98 -7.57 13.08
CA TYR A 225 -7.71 -7.85 11.66
C TYR A 225 -8.62 -7.04 10.75
N SER A 226 -8.07 -6.66 9.60
CA SER A 226 -8.84 -6.05 8.51
C SER A 226 -9.96 -6.96 8.03
N PRO A 227 -11.10 -6.39 7.57
CA PRO A 227 -12.15 -7.16 6.90
C PRO A 227 -11.70 -7.77 5.56
N THR A 228 -10.60 -7.30 4.97
CA THR A 228 -10.01 -7.93 3.78
C THR A 228 -8.97 -8.97 4.16
N SER A 229 -8.97 -10.09 3.44
CA SER A 229 -7.91 -11.11 3.51
C SER A 229 -7.05 -11.14 2.25
N THR A 230 -7.25 -10.19 1.33
CA THR A 230 -6.62 -10.18 0.02
C THR A 230 -5.19 -9.65 0.11
N ARG A 231 -4.20 -10.54 -0.05
CA ARG A 231 -2.78 -10.19 -0.14
C ARG A 231 -2.32 -10.11 -1.59
N TYR A 232 -1.43 -9.16 -1.87
CA TYR A 232 -0.81 -9.04 -3.19
C TYR A 232 0.32 -10.06 -3.41
N GLU A 233 1.01 -10.39 -2.32
CA GLU A 233 2.15 -11.31 -2.30
C GLU A 233 1.83 -12.59 -1.54
N ASN A 234 2.57 -13.65 -1.87
CA ASN A 234 2.51 -14.90 -1.11
C ASN A 234 3.09 -14.71 0.30
N GLU A 235 2.44 -15.32 1.30
CA GLU A 235 2.93 -15.32 2.67
C GLU A 235 4.09 -16.35 2.81
N TYR A 236 5.27 -15.86 3.16
CA TYR A 236 6.46 -16.71 3.36
C TYR A 236 6.71 -17.05 4.83
N TYR A 237 6.32 -16.16 5.75
CA TYR A 237 6.29 -16.42 7.18
C TYR A 237 4.83 -16.53 7.62
N CYS A 238 4.40 -17.73 8.01
CA CYS A 238 3.04 -17.99 8.47
C CYS A 238 3.09 -18.80 9.76
N VAL A 239 3.08 -18.11 10.89
CA VAL A 239 2.76 -18.72 12.19
C VAL A 239 1.33 -18.35 12.52
N THR A 240 0.50 -19.37 12.75
CA THR A 240 -0.90 -19.18 13.12
C THR A 240 -1.10 -19.42 14.60
N ASN A 241 -1.93 -18.59 15.23
CA ASN A 241 -2.43 -18.82 16.57
C ASN A 241 -3.33 -20.08 16.64
N PRO A 242 -3.72 -20.57 17.83
CA PRO A 242 -4.57 -21.76 17.96
C PRO A 242 -5.94 -21.69 17.29
N ALA A 243 -6.43 -20.48 16.97
CA ALA A 243 -7.67 -20.27 16.25
C ALA A 243 -7.49 -20.26 14.72
N GLY A 244 -6.27 -20.48 14.22
CA GLY A 244 -5.94 -20.56 12.81
C GLY A 244 -5.73 -19.20 12.12
N PHE A 245 -5.74 -18.11 12.87
CA PHE A 245 -5.40 -16.79 12.33
C PHE A 245 -3.90 -16.55 12.41
N PRO A 246 -3.32 -15.74 11.52
CA PRO A 246 -1.93 -15.33 11.65
C PRO A 246 -1.65 -14.75 13.04
N GLU A 247 -0.51 -15.08 13.62
CA GLU A 247 -0.08 -14.50 14.89
C GLU A 247 0.15 -13.00 14.71
N LEU A 248 -0.47 -12.19 15.59
CA LEU A 248 -0.25 -10.75 15.60
C LEU A 248 1.17 -10.47 16.06
N GLY A 249 1.96 -9.92 15.16
CA GLY A 249 3.34 -9.59 15.45
C GLY A 249 4.07 -9.08 14.21
N PRO A 250 5.28 -8.55 14.42
CA PRO A 250 6.03 -7.89 13.37
C PRO A 250 6.52 -8.86 12.29
N LYS A 251 6.68 -10.15 12.61
CA LYS A 251 7.41 -11.12 11.78
C LYS A 251 6.81 -11.32 10.39
N ILE A 252 5.49 -11.18 10.23
CA ILE A 252 4.86 -11.24 8.91
C ILE A 252 5.32 -10.04 8.07
N ASP A 253 5.23 -8.82 8.61
CA ASP A 253 5.70 -7.61 7.92
C ASP A 253 7.20 -7.65 7.62
N LEU A 254 8.01 -8.22 8.52
CA LEU A 254 9.47 -8.36 8.30
C LEU A 254 9.79 -9.34 7.17
N SER A 255 9.04 -10.43 7.06
CA SER A 255 9.15 -11.41 5.98
C SER A 255 8.71 -10.80 4.64
N ASP A 256 7.62 -10.06 4.65
CA ASP A 256 7.10 -9.30 3.51
C ASP A 256 8.08 -8.22 3.05
N TRP A 257 8.69 -7.50 4.00
CA TRP A 257 9.77 -6.54 3.74
C TRP A 257 10.98 -7.20 3.07
N ALA A 258 11.35 -8.40 3.52
CA ALA A 258 12.46 -9.13 2.91
C ALA A 258 12.14 -9.51 1.46
N THR A 259 10.90 -9.91 1.18
CA THR A 259 10.43 -10.17 -0.19
C THR A 259 10.46 -8.92 -1.05
N PHE A 260 9.94 -7.79 -0.55
CA PHE A 260 10.01 -6.50 -1.24
C PHE A 260 11.46 -6.13 -1.61
N MET A 261 12.38 -6.24 -0.66
CA MET A 261 13.77 -5.90 -0.90
C MET A 261 14.47 -6.90 -1.82
N TRP A 262 14.16 -8.19 -1.72
CA TRP A 262 14.65 -9.20 -2.65
C TRP A 262 14.26 -8.84 -4.10
N ARG A 263 13.00 -8.45 -4.35
CA ARG A 263 12.54 -8.02 -5.69
C ARG A 263 13.33 -6.83 -6.23
N CYS A 264 13.62 -5.84 -5.38
CA CYS A 264 14.51 -4.73 -5.75
C CYS A 264 15.90 -5.27 -6.19
N MET A 265 16.46 -6.19 -5.39
CA MET A 265 17.80 -6.73 -5.59
C MET A 265 17.93 -7.76 -6.71
N THR A 266 16.83 -8.35 -7.19
CA THR A 266 16.82 -9.30 -8.31
C THR A 266 16.40 -8.69 -9.65
N GLY A 267 15.98 -7.42 -9.65
CA GLY A 267 15.56 -6.72 -10.86
C GLY A 267 14.14 -7.04 -11.30
N ASP A 268 13.27 -7.45 -10.36
CA ASP A 268 11.86 -7.79 -10.63
C ASP A 268 11.01 -6.58 -11.07
N PHE A 269 11.53 -5.36 -10.88
CA PHE A 269 10.89 -4.12 -11.34
C PHE A 269 11.43 -3.62 -12.69
N THR A 270 12.27 -4.40 -13.37
CA THR A 270 12.74 -4.05 -14.72
C THR A 270 11.68 -4.36 -15.77
N LEU A 271 11.76 -3.71 -16.95
CA LEU A 271 10.84 -3.96 -18.05
C LEU A 271 10.82 -5.43 -18.52
N GLU A 272 11.96 -6.12 -18.39
CA GLU A 272 12.15 -7.52 -18.82
C GLU A 272 11.82 -8.53 -17.72
N ALA A 273 11.42 -8.08 -16.53
CA ALA A 273 11.19 -8.94 -15.38
C ALA A 273 10.02 -9.92 -15.58
N SER A 274 10.24 -11.15 -15.12
CA SER A 274 9.22 -12.19 -15.01
C SER A 274 8.15 -11.79 -13.98
N LEU A 275 6.89 -12.05 -14.31
CA LEU A 275 5.74 -11.79 -13.42
C LEU A 275 5.62 -12.79 -12.26
N CYS A 276 6.41 -13.86 -12.26
CA CYS A 276 6.26 -14.99 -11.34
C CYS A 276 7.56 -15.37 -10.62
N SER A 277 8.46 -14.39 -10.42
CA SER A 277 9.67 -14.58 -9.64
C SER A 277 9.33 -14.85 -8.16
N GLU A 278 9.96 -15.89 -7.60
CA GLU A 278 9.82 -16.33 -6.20
C GLU A 278 11.21 -16.34 -5.52
N PRO A 279 11.32 -15.98 -4.22
CA PRO A 279 12.58 -15.90 -3.47
C PRO A 279 13.15 -17.27 -3.07
N THR A 280 12.98 -18.26 -3.94
CA THR A 280 13.42 -19.65 -3.77
C THR A 280 14.37 -20.03 -4.90
N ASP A 281 15.05 -21.16 -4.78
CA ASP A 281 15.96 -21.62 -5.82
C ASP A 281 15.26 -21.79 -7.19
N PRO A 282 16.00 -21.68 -8.31
CA PRO A 282 15.44 -21.83 -9.64
C PRO A 282 14.73 -23.17 -9.82
N LEU A 283 13.58 -23.11 -10.50
CA LEU A 283 12.78 -24.28 -10.79
C LEU A 283 13.58 -25.33 -11.58
N PRO A 284 13.63 -26.60 -11.13
CA PRO A 284 14.15 -27.70 -11.94
C PRO A 284 13.34 -27.85 -13.23
N ALA A 285 13.99 -28.27 -14.32
CA ALA A 285 13.38 -28.30 -15.67
C ALA A 285 12.05 -29.07 -15.77
N ASP A 286 11.83 -30.08 -14.90
CA ASP A 286 10.65 -30.96 -14.92
C ASP A 286 9.71 -30.77 -13.71
N ALA A 287 9.92 -29.72 -12.90
CA ALA A 287 9.15 -29.51 -11.69
C ALA A 287 7.86 -28.71 -11.97
N ASP A 288 6.78 -29.06 -11.26
CA ASP A 288 5.59 -28.20 -11.19
C ASP A 288 5.93 -26.93 -10.38
N PRO A 289 5.81 -25.72 -10.96
CA PRO A 289 6.22 -24.49 -10.29
C PRO A 289 5.51 -24.28 -8.96
N GLY A 290 4.19 -24.51 -8.92
CA GLY A 290 3.36 -24.26 -7.74
C GLY A 290 3.71 -25.17 -6.57
N ALA A 291 3.84 -26.47 -6.83
CA ALA A 291 4.23 -27.44 -5.81
C ALA A 291 5.68 -27.21 -5.34
N TYR A 292 6.61 -26.96 -6.27
CA TYR A 292 8.01 -26.77 -5.93
C TYR A 292 8.23 -25.56 -5.01
N HIS A 293 7.69 -24.40 -5.38
CA HIS A 293 7.84 -23.20 -4.55
C HIS A 293 7.13 -23.36 -3.20
N LYS A 294 5.98 -24.04 -3.16
CA LYS A 294 5.32 -24.37 -1.90
C LYS A 294 6.18 -25.25 -0.99
N ASP A 295 6.78 -26.30 -1.53
CA ASP A 295 7.64 -27.22 -0.78
C ASP A 295 8.90 -26.49 -0.27
N GLN A 296 9.54 -25.68 -1.13
CA GLN A 296 10.69 -24.86 -0.73
C GLN A 296 10.36 -23.90 0.42
N ARG A 297 9.19 -23.25 0.37
CA ARG A 297 8.70 -22.40 1.47
C ARG A 297 8.47 -23.18 2.75
N MET A 298 7.82 -24.33 2.67
CA MET A 298 7.57 -25.19 3.84
C MET A 298 8.87 -25.71 4.46
N GLU A 299 9.92 -25.91 3.65
CA GLU A 299 11.25 -26.32 4.10
C GLU A 299 12.15 -25.13 4.52
N GLY A 300 11.66 -23.89 4.41
CA GLY A 300 12.42 -22.68 4.74
C GLY A 300 13.64 -22.46 3.84
N LYS A 301 13.57 -22.92 2.59
CA LYS A 301 14.64 -22.86 1.60
C LYS A 301 14.48 -21.65 0.69
N PHE A 302 15.12 -20.57 1.10
CA PHE A 302 15.15 -19.30 0.38
C PHE A 302 16.48 -19.12 -0.35
N GLN A 303 16.44 -18.36 -1.44
CA GLN A 303 17.63 -17.99 -2.19
C GLN A 303 18.55 -17.11 -1.31
N LEU A 304 19.83 -17.48 -1.21
CA LEU A 304 20.85 -16.64 -0.55
C LEU A 304 21.52 -15.74 -1.59
N LEU A 305 21.17 -14.45 -1.57
CA LEU A 305 21.88 -13.42 -2.34
C LEU A 305 23.25 -13.09 -1.71
N GLU A 306 24.11 -12.40 -2.45
CA GLU A 306 25.37 -11.88 -1.93
C GLU A 306 25.16 -10.82 -0.84
N GLU A 307 26.21 -10.57 -0.04
CA GLU A 307 26.19 -9.57 1.04
C GLU A 307 25.83 -8.16 0.51
N GLY A 308 26.35 -7.81 -0.69
CA GLY A 308 26.04 -6.59 -1.44
C GLY A 308 24.58 -6.43 -1.88
N ARG A 309 23.76 -7.47 -1.74
CA ARG A 309 22.32 -7.48 -2.02
C ARG A 309 21.52 -7.84 -0.77
N LEU A 310 22.10 -7.60 0.41
CA LEU A 310 21.50 -7.83 1.72
C LEU A 310 21.15 -9.31 2.01
N GLY A 311 21.68 -10.27 1.25
CA GLY A 311 21.24 -11.67 1.30
C GLY A 311 21.16 -12.29 2.70
N PRO A 312 22.19 -12.14 3.57
CA PRO A 312 22.11 -12.64 4.94
C PRO A 312 21.00 -12.00 5.79
N ILE A 313 20.73 -10.71 5.62
CA ILE A 313 19.68 -9.98 6.36
C ILE A 313 18.30 -10.45 5.89
N LEU A 314 18.09 -10.55 4.57
CA LEU A 314 16.83 -11.03 4.00
C LEU A 314 16.52 -12.46 4.45
N LEU A 315 17.53 -13.34 4.44
CA LEU A 315 17.37 -14.73 4.88
C LEU A 315 16.96 -14.85 6.35
N LYS A 316 17.56 -14.05 7.24
CA LYS A 316 17.18 -13.99 8.65
C LYS A 316 15.73 -13.55 8.83
N ALA A 317 15.28 -12.55 8.06
CA ALA A 317 13.92 -12.03 8.11
C ALA A 317 12.87 -13.06 7.66
N TRP A 318 13.07 -13.74 6.52
CA TRP A 318 12.17 -14.81 6.08
C TRP A 318 12.08 -15.98 7.07
N LYS A 319 13.17 -16.26 7.79
CA LYS A 319 13.20 -17.29 8.84
C LYS A 319 12.60 -16.86 10.18
N GLY A 320 12.14 -15.61 10.30
CA GLY A 320 11.60 -15.06 11.53
C GLY A 320 12.62 -14.96 12.67
N GLU A 321 13.91 -14.82 12.34
CA GLU A 321 15.02 -14.71 13.30
C GLU A 321 15.15 -13.30 13.90
N TYR A 322 14.40 -12.33 13.38
CA TYR A 322 14.29 -11.00 13.95
C TYR A 322 13.00 -10.88 14.78
N GLU A 323 13.11 -10.21 15.93
CA GLU A 323 11.97 -9.95 16.80
C GLU A 323 11.32 -8.58 16.54
N SER A 324 12.01 -7.65 15.86
CA SER A 324 11.46 -6.34 15.51
C SER A 324 12.11 -5.72 14.27
N ALA A 325 11.40 -4.77 13.64
CA ALA A 325 11.96 -3.96 12.55
C ALA A 325 13.20 -3.17 12.98
N ARG A 326 13.30 -2.81 14.28
CA ARG A 326 14.42 -2.06 14.85
C ARG A 326 15.71 -2.88 14.83
N GLU A 327 15.65 -4.20 15.00
CA GLU A 327 16.82 -5.09 14.88
C GLU A 327 17.34 -5.13 13.44
N ILE A 328 16.45 -5.23 12.45
CA ILE A 328 16.83 -5.20 11.04
C ILE A 328 17.45 -3.85 10.69
N LEU A 329 16.85 -2.75 11.14
CA LEU A 329 17.37 -1.40 10.91
C LEU A 329 18.80 -1.25 11.45
N GLN A 330 19.07 -1.79 12.64
CA GLN A 330 20.42 -1.77 13.23
C GLN A 330 21.42 -2.64 12.46
N ASP A 331 21.04 -3.86 12.08
CA ASP A 331 21.89 -4.76 11.27
C ASP A 331 22.22 -4.13 9.92
N MET A 332 21.22 -3.51 9.27
CA MET A 332 21.39 -2.85 7.98
C MET A 332 22.28 -1.62 8.08
N ARG A 333 22.09 -0.77 9.09
CA ARG A 333 22.97 0.39 9.32
C ARG A 333 24.40 -0.05 9.59
N SER A 334 24.59 -1.07 10.42
CA SER A 334 25.91 -1.64 10.71
C SER A 334 26.59 -2.16 9.44
N TYR A 335 25.83 -2.80 8.55
CA TYR A 335 26.31 -3.23 7.25
C TYR A 335 26.72 -2.05 6.36
N LEU A 336 25.86 -1.02 6.24
CA LEU A 336 26.14 0.16 5.42
C LEU A 336 27.34 0.97 5.92
N GLU A 337 27.51 1.09 7.25
CA GLU A 337 28.69 1.69 7.86
C GLU A 337 29.96 0.89 7.54
N LYS A 338 29.90 -0.44 7.65
CA LYS A 338 31.03 -1.33 7.31
C LYS A 338 31.47 -1.17 5.86
N ILE A 339 30.53 -0.96 4.93
CA ILE A 339 30.85 -0.75 3.52
C ILE A 339 31.03 0.72 3.16
N GLU A 340 31.12 1.63 4.13
CA GLU A 340 31.37 3.07 3.94
C GLU A 340 30.33 3.77 3.03
N VAL A 341 29.05 3.41 3.18
CA VAL A 341 27.94 4.12 2.53
C VAL A 341 27.60 5.37 3.35
N ARG A 342 27.43 6.51 2.67
CA ARG A 342 27.07 7.77 3.31
C ARG A 342 25.58 7.79 3.67
N MET A 343 25.30 8.10 4.93
CA MET A 343 23.94 8.20 5.45
C MET A 343 23.73 9.53 6.17
N GLU A 344 22.50 10.04 6.12
CA GLU A 344 22.02 11.17 6.90
C GLU A 344 20.84 10.71 7.76
N GLY A 345 20.83 11.07 9.05
CA GLY A 345 19.78 10.60 9.97
C GLY A 345 19.70 9.07 10.10
N GLU A 346 18.49 8.57 10.34
CA GLU A 346 18.21 7.15 10.55
C GLU A 346 17.98 6.37 9.25
N ASP A 347 17.36 7.01 8.25
CA ASP A 347 16.78 6.34 7.09
C ASP A 347 17.22 6.87 5.71
N GLU A 348 18.09 7.88 5.65
CA GLU A 348 18.50 8.50 4.39
C GLU A 348 19.89 8.04 3.94
N VAL A 349 19.96 7.40 2.78
CA VAL A 349 21.23 7.09 2.08
C VAL A 349 21.48 8.19 1.05
N LEU A 350 22.71 8.69 0.99
CA LEU A 350 23.10 9.71 0.02
C LEU A 350 23.76 9.06 -1.21
N PRO A 351 23.48 9.56 -2.43
CA PRO A 351 24.20 9.11 -3.61
C PRO A 351 25.69 9.48 -3.50
N ASP A 352 26.57 8.76 -4.20
CA ASP A 352 28.01 9.05 -4.20
C ASP A 352 28.32 10.42 -4.86
N GLN A 353 27.48 10.88 -5.81
CA GLN A 353 27.62 12.17 -6.49
C GLN A 353 26.26 12.80 -6.78
N GLY A 354 26.14 14.13 -6.67
CA GLY A 354 24.92 14.87 -7.01
C GLY A 354 23.74 14.60 -6.08
N SER A 355 22.54 14.92 -6.55
CA SER A 355 21.25 14.53 -5.96
C SER A 355 20.66 13.32 -6.70
N TRP A 356 19.65 12.69 -6.11
CA TRP A 356 18.92 11.58 -6.77
C TRP A 356 18.32 12.00 -8.11
N GLN A 357 17.86 13.25 -8.22
CA GLN A 357 17.29 13.84 -9.42
C GLN A 357 18.34 14.22 -10.48
N ASP A 358 19.62 14.32 -10.12
CA ASP A 358 20.71 14.47 -11.10
C ASP A 358 21.12 13.12 -11.71
N ILE A 359 20.90 12.02 -10.98
CA ILE A 359 21.26 10.67 -11.42
C ILE A 359 20.13 10.02 -12.21
N PHE A 360 18.89 10.24 -11.78
CA PHE A 360 17.73 9.56 -12.30
C PHE A 360 16.74 10.54 -12.94
N THR A 361 16.02 10.07 -13.94
CA THR A 361 14.90 10.79 -14.55
C THR A 361 13.69 9.88 -14.62
N VAL A 362 12.51 10.46 -14.45
CA VAL A 362 11.22 9.75 -14.52
C VAL A 362 10.57 10.11 -15.84
N VAL A 363 10.32 9.09 -16.66
CA VAL A 363 9.64 9.27 -17.95
C VAL A 363 8.30 8.55 -17.92
N LYS A 364 7.28 9.16 -18.56
CA LYS A 364 6.01 8.48 -18.82
C LYS A 364 6.18 7.53 -20.00
N THR A 365 5.57 6.36 -19.90
CA THR A 365 5.63 5.31 -20.93
C THR A 365 4.24 5.00 -21.45
N GLU A 366 4.15 4.58 -22.71
CA GLU A 366 2.90 4.09 -23.32
C GLU A 366 2.62 2.61 -22.96
N ASP A 367 3.48 1.98 -22.17
CA ASP A 367 3.33 0.60 -21.74
C ASP A 367 2.13 0.46 -20.77
N THR A 368 1.22 -0.46 -21.07
CA THR A 368 0.02 -0.69 -20.26
C THR A 368 0.30 -1.33 -18.91
N ARG A 369 1.45 -2.01 -18.77
CA ARG A 369 1.95 -2.57 -17.49
C ARG A 369 2.62 -1.46 -16.69
N TRP A 370 3.54 -0.73 -17.32
CA TRP A 370 4.35 0.31 -16.69
C TRP A 370 3.93 1.68 -17.22
N TYR A 371 3.30 2.52 -16.38
CA TYR A 371 2.93 3.88 -16.78
C TYR A 371 4.12 4.85 -16.73
N ARG A 372 5.13 4.49 -15.94
CA ARG A 372 6.32 5.29 -15.70
C ARG A 372 7.56 4.41 -15.69
N GLU A 373 8.70 5.00 -16.03
CA GLU A 373 10.00 4.35 -15.95
C GLU A 373 11.02 5.33 -15.34
N ILE A 374 11.78 4.84 -14.37
CA ILE A 374 12.95 5.52 -13.84
C ILE A 374 14.17 5.08 -14.66
N ARG A 375 14.92 6.04 -15.20
CA ARG A 375 16.12 5.80 -16.01
C ARG A 375 17.31 6.56 -15.44
N TYR A 376 18.52 6.09 -15.71
CA TYR A 376 19.73 6.91 -15.55
C TYR A 376 19.70 8.10 -16.51
N GLN A 377 20.19 9.25 -16.06
CA GLN A 377 20.39 10.44 -16.91
C GLN A 377 21.62 10.34 -17.81
#